data_AF-A0A380WU30-F1
#
_entry.id   AF-A0A380WU30-F1
#
_cell.length_a   1.000
_cell.length_b   1.000
_cell.length_c   1.000
_cell.angle_alpha   90.00
_cell.angle_beta   90.00
_cell.angle_gamma   90.00
#
_symmetry.space_group_name_H-M   'P 1'
#
loop_
_entity.id
_entity.type
_entity.pdbx_description
1 polymer ?
#
loop_
_entity_poly.entity_id
_entity_poly.type
_entity_poly.pdbx_seq_one_letter_code
_entity_poly.pdbx_strand_id
1 'polypeptide(L)'
;MQVNDFKNIQEAIKYEVLQDEKEYLKLLKVIGNNQKYDFSSQLSIYNKEPEARTCATFDMWKKYFGRVVMRGQKGIPILVGSDINKKISYIFDISQTTSMDRNINEVSLWKFDHENHNEALKEIIRDSSFEASDSLNENIFSLSRIYGDEYINLALADLRIDIEDRLSFEKFMRDAISYAVANRFNTVYPMDMENLKNNFSRINTISLEQIGLVISKISEDIIDSTIEKSKEIDRSRLLTERAGGDYNRDIENTNEDRGGQEVEMDEFSQMEATEEIAMKIEEKTLDMMEKDLEFMEKFPNPTYAVLRLSYLVGSEDMENWKKLQEMYEEKTLLNHLKEIQTQAVDYIKREKVKMMKTQGLTEKMMRENPEEYQGQMNNLMTTVKKMAIKEYVEA
;
A
#
# COMPACT_ATOMS: atom_id res chain seq x y z
N MET A 1 -11.15 -23.83 -19.49
CA MET A 1 -12.41 -23.08 -19.40
C MET A 1 -12.41 -22.06 -20.51
N GLN A 2 -13.49 -21.95 -21.29
CA GLN A 2 -13.64 -20.87 -22.28
C GLN A 2 -14.20 -19.62 -21.59
N VAL A 3 -14.02 -18.45 -22.21
CA VAL A 3 -14.52 -17.17 -21.66
C VAL A 3 -16.05 -17.17 -21.50
N ASN A 4 -16.78 -17.82 -22.41
CA ASN A 4 -18.23 -17.93 -22.30
C ASN A 4 -18.65 -18.80 -21.11
N ASP A 5 -17.93 -19.89 -20.84
CA ASP A 5 -18.18 -20.73 -19.65
C ASP A 5 -17.97 -19.92 -18.36
N PHE A 6 -16.90 -19.11 -18.33
CA PHE A 6 -16.61 -18.23 -17.21
C PHE A 6 -17.75 -17.24 -16.97
N LYS A 7 -18.21 -16.55 -18.01
CA LYS A 7 -19.35 -15.60 -17.92
C LYS A 7 -20.63 -16.27 -17.40
N ASN A 8 -20.94 -17.48 -17.87
CA ASN A 8 -22.10 -18.22 -17.38
C ASN A 8 -21.96 -18.58 -15.89
N ILE A 9 -20.75 -18.94 -15.45
CA ILE A 9 -20.46 -19.17 -14.03
C ILE A 9 -20.62 -17.87 -13.22
N GLN A 10 -20.15 -16.73 -13.73
CA GLN A 10 -20.32 -15.42 -13.06
C GLN A 10 -21.80 -15.10 -12.82
N GLU A 11 -22.67 -15.31 -13.81
CA GLU A 11 -24.11 -15.13 -13.63
C GLU A 11 -24.68 -16.05 -12.55
N ALA A 12 -24.29 -17.33 -12.53
CA ALA A 12 -24.73 -18.27 -11.50
C ALA A 12 -24.27 -17.84 -10.09
N ILE A 13 -23.04 -17.34 -9.94
CA ILE A 13 -22.53 -16.83 -8.66
C ILE A 13 -23.37 -15.64 -8.18
N LYS A 14 -23.74 -14.72 -9.08
CA LYS A 14 -24.59 -13.57 -8.70
C LYS A 14 -25.96 -14.02 -8.17
N TYR A 15 -26.55 -15.09 -8.71
CA TYR A 15 -27.77 -15.67 -8.14
C TYR A 15 -27.56 -16.29 -6.75
N GLU A 16 -26.38 -16.84 -6.46
CA GLU A 16 -26.02 -17.39 -5.15
C GLU A 16 -25.85 -16.28 -4.11
N VAL A 17 -25.12 -15.21 -4.46
CA VAL A 17 -24.94 -14.01 -3.63
C VAL A 17 -26.29 -13.39 -3.24
N LEU A 18 -27.27 -13.42 -4.15
CA LEU A 18 -28.60 -12.85 -3.96
C LEU A 18 -29.59 -13.81 -3.27
N GLN A 19 -29.17 -14.99 -2.80
CA GLN A 19 -30.07 -15.90 -2.07
C GLN A 19 -30.49 -15.33 -0.71
N ASP A 20 -29.56 -14.75 0.03
CA ASP A 20 -29.82 -14.11 1.32
C ASP A 20 -28.75 -13.07 1.68
N GLU A 21 -29.04 -12.26 2.71
CA GLU A 21 -28.16 -11.19 3.17
C GLU A 21 -26.82 -11.73 3.71
N LYS A 22 -26.78 -12.98 4.17
CA LYS A 22 -25.56 -13.59 4.70
C LYS A 22 -24.59 -13.90 3.58
N GLU A 23 -25.05 -14.39 2.43
CA GLU A 23 -24.22 -14.58 1.24
C GLU A 23 -23.69 -13.25 0.69
N TYR A 24 -24.53 -12.21 0.68
CA TYR A 24 -24.07 -10.86 0.33
C TYR A 24 -22.97 -10.34 1.26
N LEU A 25 -23.14 -10.48 2.58
CA LEU A 25 -22.11 -10.09 3.55
C LEU A 25 -20.82 -10.88 3.36
N LYS A 26 -20.87 -12.16 2.98
CA LYS A 26 -19.67 -12.93 2.63
C LYS A 26 -18.96 -12.37 1.40
N LEU A 27 -19.70 -11.97 0.37
CA LEU A 27 -19.10 -11.30 -0.80
C LEU A 27 -18.39 -10.00 -0.38
N LEU A 28 -19.00 -9.17 0.47
CA LEU A 28 -18.35 -7.94 0.96
C LEU A 28 -17.02 -8.23 1.68
N LYS A 29 -16.93 -9.32 2.45
CA LYS A 29 -15.67 -9.74 3.06
C LYS A 29 -14.60 -10.08 2.01
N VAL A 30 -15.00 -10.80 0.97
CA VAL A 30 -14.12 -11.16 -0.15
C VAL A 30 -13.61 -9.92 -0.86
N ILE A 31 -14.49 -8.95 -1.13
CA ILE A 31 -14.14 -7.66 -1.75
C ILE A 31 -13.04 -6.96 -0.92
N GLY A 32 -13.25 -6.79 0.38
CA GLY A 32 -12.28 -6.13 1.25
C GLY A 32 -10.95 -6.88 1.35
N ASN A 33 -10.98 -8.21 1.47
CA ASN A 33 -9.77 -9.02 1.61
C ASN A 33 -8.95 -9.15 0.32
N ASN A 34 -9.59 -9.00 -0.83
CA ASN A 34 -9.00 -9.19 -2.15
C ASN A 34 -9.18 -7.93 -3.01
N GLN A 35 -8.89 -6.76 -2.41
CA GLN A 35 -9.13 -5.45 -3.00
C GLN A 35 -8.34 -5.19 -4.29
N LYS A 36 -7.22 -5.91 -4.50
CA LYS A 36 -6.39 -5.82 -5.71
C LYS A 36 -6.97 -6.55 -6.93
N TYR A 37 -8.11 -7.23 -6.77
CA TYR A 37 -8.78 -7.95 -7.82
C TYR A 37 -10.05 -7.22 -8.22
N ASP A 38 -10.39 -7.24 -9.52
CA ASP A 38 -11.64 -6.67 -10.01
C ASP A 38 -12.87 -7.45 -9.50
N PHE A 39 -14.06 -6.85 -9.63
CA PHE A 39 -15.29 -7.44 -9.10
C PHE A 39 -15.58 -8.84 -9.67
N SER A 40 -15.28 -9.09 -10.95
CA SER A 40 -15.47 -10.42 -11.55
C SER A 40 -14.52 -11.48 -10.97
N SER A 41 -13.27 -11.09 -10.68
CA SER A 41 -12.33 -11.96 -9.99
C SER A 41 -12.75 -12.18 -8.53
N GLN A 42 -13.25 -11.15 -7.85
CA GLN A 42 -13.80 -11.26 -6.49
C GLN A 42 -15.01 -12.20 -6.41
N LEU A 43 -15.93 -12.16 -7.38
CA LEU A 43 -17.02 -13.15 -7.49
C LEU A 43 -16.46 -14.58 -7.63
N SER A 44 -15.39 -14.75 -8.42
CA SER A 44 -14.73 -16.05 -8.59
C SER A 44 -14.09 -16.55 -7.29
N ILE A 45 -13.46 -15.64 -6.54
CA ILE A 45 -12.89 -15.93 -5.21
C ILE A 45 -14.00 -16.30 -4.23
N TYR A 46 -15.09 -15.52 -4.17
CA TYR A 46 -16.26 -15.82 -3.32
C TYR A 46 -16.79 -17.24 -3.54
N ASN A 47 -16.91 -17.67 -4.81
CA ASN A 47 -17.42 -19.00 -5.15
C ASN A 47 -16.45 -20.14 -4.81
N LYS A 48 -15.14 -19.91 -4.91
CA LYS A 48 -14.15 -20.99 -4.82
C LYS A 48 -13.41 -21.05 -3.49
N GLU A 49 -13.08 -19.89 -2.94
CA GLU A 49 -12.31 -19.74 -1.71
C GLU A 49 -12.70 -18.44 -1.00
N PRO A 50 -13.90 -18.37 -0.37
CA PRO A 50 -14.41 -17.15 0.24
C PRO A 50 -13.57 -16.64 1.42
N GLU A 51 -12.71 -17.48 1.99
CA GLU A 51 -11.79 -17.12 3.06
C GLU A 51 -10.39 -16.73 2.54
N ALA A 52 -10.21 -16.62 1.22
CA ALA A 52 -8.94 -16.22 0.62
C ALA A 52 -8.51 -14.83 1.10
N ARG A 53 -7.23 -14.72 1.45
CA ARG A 53 -6.61 -13.48 1.99
C ARG A 53 -5.53 -12.93 1.11
N THR A 54 -4.86 -13.78 0.34
CA THR A 54 -3.81 -13.38 -0.57
C THR A 54 -3.74 -14.40 -1.67
N CYS A 55 -4.15 -14.00 -2.86
CA CYS A 55 -4.08 -14.81 -4.04
C CYS A 55 -2.97 -14.32 -4.96
N ALA A 56 -2.30 -15.26 -5.64
CA ALA A 56 -1.39 -14.97 -6.74
C ALA A 56 -1.46 -16.09 -7.79
N THR A 57 -0.91 -15.85 -8.98
CA THR A 57 -0.81 -16.90 -10.01
C THR A 57 0.18 -17.99 -9.58
N PHE A 58 0.09 -19.16 -10.22
CA PHE A 58 1.01 -20.28 -9.96
C PHE A 58 2.48 -19.86 -10.07
N ASP A 59 2.83 -19.11 -11.12
CA ASP A 59 4.20 -18.66 -11.37
C ASP A 59 4.63 -17.57 -10.38
N MET A 60 3.73 -16.65 -10.02
CA MET A 60 4.02 -15.60 -9.05
C MET A 60 4.39 -16.16 -7.66
N TRP A 61 3.70 -17.20 -7.19
CA TRP A 61 4.04 -17.86 -5.94
C TRP A 61 5.49 -18.33 -5.89
N LYS A 62 5.94 -18.96 -6.99
CA LYS A 62 7.30 -19.48 -7.09
C LYS A 62 8.32 -18.36 -7.25
N LYS A 63 8.03 -17.39 -8.12
CA LYS A 63 8.96 -16.34 -8.53
C LYS A 63 9.20 -15.28 -7.46
N TYR A 64 8.14 -14.81 -6.79
CA TYR A 64 8.24 -13.66 -5.87
C TYR A 64 8.13 -14.04 -4.39
N PHE A 65 7.49 -15.15 -4.08
CA PHE A 65 7.12 -15.48 -2.70
C PHE A 65 7.86 -16.69 -2.14
N GLY A 66 8.67 -17.38 -2.93
CA GLY A 66 9.39 -18.57 -2.46
C GLY A 66 8.45 -19.75 -2.14
N ARG A 67 7.27 -19.81 -2.77
CA ARG A 67 6.22 -20.80 -2.48
C ARG A 67 5.80 -21.55 -3.73
N VAL A 68 5.31 -22.77 -3.55
CA VAL A 68 4.77 -23.57 -4.66
C VAL A 68 3.35 -24.00 -4.33
N VAL A 69 2.48 -23.97 -5.33
CA VAL A 69 1.11 -24.49 -5.19
C VAL A 69 1.18 -25.99 -4.94
N MET A 70 0.49 -26.44 -3.89
CA MET A 70 0.47 -27.86 -3.53
C MET A 70 -0.22 -28.69 -4.62
N ARG A 71 0.29 -29.90 -4.84
CA ARG A 71 -0.25 -30.81 -5.85
C ARG A 71 -1.73 -31.10 -5.58
N GLY A 72 -2.57 -30.93 -6.60
CA GLY A 72 -4.01 -31.23 -6.54
C GLY A 72 -4.90 -30.06 -6.14
N GLN A 73 -4.32 -28.92 -5.78
CA GLN A 73 -5.08 -27.69 -5.52
C GLN A 73 -5.75 -27.18 -6.79
N LYS A 74 -6.98 -26.67 -6.65
CA LYS A 74 -7.77 -26.12 -7.75
C LYS A 74 -7.62 -24.61 -7.77
N GLY A 75 -7.23 -24.07 -8.91
CA GLY A 75 -7.10 -22.62 -9.09
C GLY A 75 -8.46 -21.94 -9.21
N ILE A 76 -8.51 -20.70 -8.76
CA ILE A 76 -9.64 -19.79 -8.89
C ILE A 76 -9.54 -19.13 -10.27
N PRO A 77 -10.52 -19.32 -11.17
CA PRO A 77 -10.45 -18.73 -12.50
C PRO A 77 -10.63 -17.22 -12.43
N ILE A 78 -9.81 -16.47 -13.16
CA ILE A 78 -9.95 -15.02 -13.35
C ILE A 78 -9.84 -14.66 -14.82
N LEU A 79 -10.46 -13.54 -15.20
CA LEU A 79 -10.38 -13.02 -16.55
C LEU A 79 -9.21 -12.04 -16.64
N VAL A 80 -8.28 -12.25 -17.55
CA VAL A 80 -7.13 -11.36 -17.76
C VAL A 80 -6.96 -11.02 -19.24
N GLY A 81 -6.28 -9.90 -19.52
CA GLY A 81 -6.00 -9.43 -20.87
C GLY A 81 -6.90 -8.27 -21.30
N SER A 82 -6.58 -7.69 -22.45
CA SER A 82 -7.29 -6.54 -23.01
C SER A 82 -8.67 -6.90 -23.54
N ASP A 83 -9.50 -5.90 -23.83
CA ASP A 83 -10.86 -6.10 -24.32
C ASP A 83 -10.98 -6.99 -25.56
N ILE A 84 -9.93 -7.01 -26.38
CA ILE A 84 -9.86 -7.75 -27.64
C ILE A 84 -9.33 -9.18 -27.41
N ASN A 85 -8.51 -9.40 -26.38
CA ASN A 85 -7.80 -10.65 -26.12
C ASN A 85 -7.96 -11.11 -24.65
N LYS A 86 -9.21 -11.38 -24.24
CA LYS A 86 -9.48 -11.92 -22.90
C LYS A 86 -9.16 -13.40 -22.82
N LYS A 87 -8.41 -13.81 -21.80
CA LYS A 87 -8.09 -15.22 -21.50
C LYS A 87 -8.39 -15.54 -20.04
N ILE A 88 -8.63 -16.81 -19.75
CA ILE A 88 -8.81 -17.29 -18.37
C ILE A 88 -7.44 -17.64 -17.80
N SER A 89 -7.07 -16.97 -16.70
CA SER A 89 -5.94 -17.34 -15.85
C SER A 89 -6.44 -17.97 -14.55
N TYR A 90 -5.53 -18.46 -13.74
CA TYR A 90 -5.84 -19.07 -12.44
C TYR A 90 -4.95 -18.51 -11.36
N ILE A 91 -5.58 -18.11 -10.25
CA ILE A 91 -4.91 -17.70 -9.01
C ILE A 91 -5.15 -18.73 -7.93
N PHE A 92 -4.28 -18.73 -6.93
CA PHE A 92 -4.31 -19.63 -5.79
C PHE A 92 -4.10 -18.82 -4.53
N ASP A 93 -4.88 -19.10 -3.49
CA ASP A 93 -4.68 -18.49 -2.17
C ASP A 93 -3.40 -19.03 -1.52
N ILE A 94 -2.79 -18.25 -0.63
CA ILE A 94 -1.59 -18.64 0.12
C ILE A 94 -1.77 -19.97 0.87
N SER A 95 -2.97 -20.27 1.38
CA SER A 95 -3.29 -21.55 2.05
C SER A 95 -3.17 -22.77 1.12
N GLN A 96 -3.22 -22.57 -0.19
CA GLN A 96 -3.04 -23.61 -1.20
C GLN A 96 -1.57 -23.84 -1.58
N THR A 97 -0.65 -23.17 -0.90
CA THR A 97 0.79 -23.21 -1.22
C THR A 97 1.63 -23.69 -0.04
N THR A 98 2.81 -24.22 -0.33
CA THR A 98 3.84 -24.54 0.67
C THR A 98 5.12 -23.78 0.38
N SER A 99 5.90 -23.47 1.42
CA SER A 99 7.23 -22.88 1.22
C SER A 99 8.17 -23.86 0.50
N MET A 100 9.06 -23.33 -0.34
CA MET A 100 10.11 -24.10 -1.01
C MET A 100 11.25 -24.45 -0.06
N ASP A 101 11.55 -23.58 0.91
CA ASP A 101 12.61 -23.76 1.89
C ASP A 101 12.04 -24.13 3.26
N ARG A 102 12.69 -25.07 3.95
CA ARG A 102 12.28 -25.50 5.30
C ARG A 102 12.49 -24.42 6.36
N ASN A 103 13.17 -23.32 6.03
CA ASN A 103 13.36 -22.15 6.87
C ASN A 103 12.44 -21.01 6.39
N ILE A 104 11.24 -20.99 6.99
CA ILE A 104 10.25 -19.92 7.15
C ILE A 104 10.51 -18.63 6.33
N ASN A 105 10.12 -18.62 5.05
CA ASN A 105 9.68 -17.39 4.38
C ASN A 105 8.16 -17.28 4.57
N GLU A 106 7.74 -16.67 5.69
CA GLU A 106 6.38 -16.16 5.81
C GLU A 106 6.25 -14.95 4.89
N VAL A 107 5.31 -15.02 3.95
CA VAL A 107 4.98 -13.87 3.10
C VAL A 107 4.56 -12.74 4.03
N SER A 108 5.33 -11.65 4.06
CA SER A 108 5.01 -10.49 4.87
C SER A 108 3.81 -9.77 4.27
N LEU A 109 2.63 -10.14 4.74
CA LEU A 109 1.38 -9.52 4.35
C LEU A 109 1.13 -8.32 5.27
N TRP A 110 0.87 -7.17 4.68
CA TRP A 110 0.40 -6.02 5.44
C TRP A 110 -0.86 -6.40 6.23
N LYS A 111 -0.89 -6.01 7.50
CA LYS A 111 -2.02 -6.15 8.40
C LYS A 111 -2.25 -4.79 9.04
N PHE A 112 -3.52 -4.46 9.22
CA PHE A 112 -3.89 -3.24 9.92
C PHE A 112 -3.53 -3.36 11.40
N ASP A 113 -2.68 -2.46 11.87
CA ASP A 113 -2.32 -2.28 13.27
C ASP A 113 -3.31 -1.33 13.94
N HIS A 114 -4.15 -1.86 14.82
CA HIS A 114 -5.20 -1.08 15.50
C HIS A 114 -4.65 0.01 16.41
N GLU A 115 -3.41 -0.10 16.88
CA GLU A 115 -2.79 0.89 17.75
C GLU A 115 -2.21 2.05 16.93
N ASN A 116 -1.63 1.75 15.77
CA ASN A 116 -0.79 2.70 15.04
C ASN A 116 -1.42 3.20 13.73
N HIS A 117 -2.18 2.35 13.04
CA HIS A 117 -2.72 2.66 11.70
C HIS A 117 -4.06 3.40 11.75
N ASN A 118 -4.70 3.54 12.92
CA ASN A 118 -5.88 4.39 13.05
C ASN A 118 -5.55 5.86 12.70
N GLU A 119 -4.35 6.34 13.03
CA GLU A 119 -3.93 7.70 12.67
C GLU A 119 -3.83 7.90 11.15
N ALA A 120 -3.54 6.84 10.39
CA ALA A 120 -3.51 6.90 8.93
C ALA A 120 -4.86 7.34 8.35
N LEU A 121 -5.97 6.79 8.86
CA LEU A 121 -7.31 7.20 8.44
C LEU A 121 -7.60 8.64 8.85
N LYS A 122 -7.20 9.03 10.07
CA LYS A 122 -7.42 10.39 10.57
C LYS A 122 -6.68 11.42 9.72
N GLU A 123 -5.44 11.14 9.31
CA GLU A 123 -4.67 12.01 8.41
C GLU A 123 -5.34 12.13 7.05
N ILE A 124 -5.75 11.03 6.41
CA ILE A 124 -6.46 11.06 5.12
C ILE A 124 -7.73 11.91 5.19
N ILE A 125 -8.51 11.80 6.27
CA ILE A 125 -9.73 12.58 6.49
C ILE A 125 -9.40 14.08 6.65
N ARG A 126 -8.36 14.42 7.41
CA ARG A 126 -7.92 15.81 7.61
C ARG A 126 -7.36 16.43 6.33
N ASP A 127 -6.61 15.66 5.54
CA ASP A 127 -6.09 16.08 4.23
C ASP A 127 -7.24 16.36 3.25
N SER A 128 -8.36 15.63 3.40
CA SER A 128 -9.61 15.87 2.69
C SER A 128 -10.43 17.05 3.27
N SER A 129 -9.88 17.80 4.22
CA SER A 129 -10.52 18.93 4.92
C SER A 129 -11.76 18.58 5.76
N PHE A 130 -11.83 17.35 6.28
CA PHE A 130 -12.86 16.91 7.22
C PHE A 130 -12.29 16.69 8.62
N GLU A 131 -13.17 16.64 9.63
CA GLU A 131 -12.78 16.31 11.01
C GLU A 131 -12.81 14.79 11.21
N ALA A 132 -11.70 14.23 11.69
CA ALA A 132 -11.62 12.82 12.04
C ALA A 132 -12.24 12.55 13.42
N SER A 133 -12.87 11.39 13.57
CA SER A 133 -13.39 10.88 14.84
C SER A 133 -12.34 10.06 15.59
N ASP A 134 -12.58 9.83 16.88
CA ASP A 134 -11.84 8.84 17.67
C ASP A 134 -12.31 7.40 17.38
N SER A 135 -13.51 7.23 16.84
CA SER A 135 -14.04 5.92 16.47
C SER A 135 -13.52 5.48 15.10
N LEU A 136 -12.84 4.31 15.06
CA LEU A 136 -12.37 3.70 13.82
C LEU A 136 -13.52 3.47 12.83
N ASN A 137 -14.67 2.98 13.30
CA ASN A 137 -15.83 2.74 12.42
C ASN A 137 -16.41 4.04 11.85
N GLU A 138 -16.39 5.14 12.61
CA GLU A 138 -16.82 6.46 12.09
C GLU A 138 -15.84 7.03 11.07
N ASN A 139 -14.53 6.78 11.24
CA ASN A 139 -13.52 7.16 10.26
C ASN A 139 -13.67 6.33 8.97
N ILE A 140 -13.90 5.02 9.08
CA ILE A 140 -14.19 4.16 7.92
C ILE A 140 -15.45 4.64 7.18
N PHE A 141 -16.52 4.97 7.91
CA PHE A 141 -17.74 5.51 7.31
C PHE A 141 -17.50 6.87 6.65
N SER A 142 -16.74 7.75 7.28
CA SER A 142 -16.35 9.05 6.70
C SER A 142 -15.57 8.89 5.40
N LEU A 143 -14.63 7.94 5.34
CA LEU A 143 -13.88 7.63 4.12
C LEU A 143 -14.79 7.07 3.02
N SER A 144 -15.78 6.23 3.37
CA SER A 144 -16.78 5.75 2.39
C SER A 144 -17.57 6.89 1.74
N ARG A 145 -17.74 8.00 2.46
CA ARG A 145 -18.37 9.21 1.94
C ARG A 145 -17.41 10.02 1.07
N ILE A 146 -16.20 10.28 1.56
CA ILE A 146 -15.18 11.08 0.87
C ILE A 146 -14.85 10.48 -0.49
N TYR A 147 -14.59 9.17 -0.55
CA TYR A 147 -14.23 8.48 -1.79
C TYR A 147 -15.46 8.05 -2.60
N GLY A 148 -16.62 7.84 -1.95
CA GLY A 148 -17.75 7.17 -2.57
C GLY A 148 -18.86 8.06 -3.11
N ASP A 149 -19.02 9.29 -2.62
CA ASP A 149 -20.21 10.10 -2.93
C ASP A 149 -20.43 10.30 -4.44
N GLU A 150 -19.38 10.56 -5.22
CA GLU A 150 -19.49 10.72 -6.68
C GLU A 150 -19.97 9.43 -7.36
N TYR A 151 -19.28 8.31 -7.11
CA TYR A 151 -19.60 7.02 -7.72
C TYR A 151 -20.97 6.48 -7.29
N ILE A 152 -21.35 6.67 -6.02
CA ILE A 152 -22.67 6.28 -5.51
C ILE A 152 -23.76 7.10 -6.19
N ASN A 153 -23.56 8.42 -6.36
CA ASN A 153 -24.53 9.26 -7.06
C ASN A 153 -24.73 8.86 -8.52
N LEU A 154 -23.65 8.49 -9.21
CA LEU A 154 -23.74 7.95 -10.58
C LEU A 154 -24.52 6.63 -10.60
N ALA A 155 -24.21 5.70 -9.68
CA ALA A 155 -24.91 4.42 -9.58
C ALA A 155 -26.40 4.59 -9.28
N LEU A 156 -26.78 5.52 -8.39
CA LEU A 156 -28.19 5.82 -8.09
C LEU A 156 -28.95 6.31 -9.33
N ALA A 157 -28.31 7.14 -10.15
CA ALA A 157 -28.89 7.64 -11.39
C ALA A 157 -29.08 6.51 -12.41
N ASP A 158 -28.06 5.66 -12.59
CA ASP A 158 -28.08 4.54 -13.53
C ASP A 158 -29.11 3.47 -13.12
N LEU A 159 -29.18 3.17 -11.82
CA LEU A 159 -30.14 2.24 -11.22
C LEU A 159 -31.56 2.81 -11.14
N ARG A 160 -31.73 4.11 -11.43
CA ARG A 160 -33.02 4.83 -11.36
C ARG A 160 -33.69 4.71 -10.00
N ILE A 161 -32.92 4.89 -8.93
CA ILE A 161 -33.47 4.86 -7.56
C ILE A 161 -34.37 6.09 -7.34
N ASP A 162 -35.58 5.82 -6.86
CA ASP A 162 -36.60 6.82 -6.54
C ASP A 162 -36.09 7.80 -5.48
N ILE A 163 -36.46 9.07 -5.61
CA ILE A 163 -35.96 10.17 -4.76
C ILE A 163 -36.21 9.88 -3.27
N GLU A 164 -37.35 9.25 -2.95
CA GLU A 164 -37.75 8.89 -1.58
C GLU A 164 -36.84 7.83 -0.96
N ASP A 165 -36.23 6.96 -1.77
CA ASP A 165 -35.37 5.86 -1.32
C ASP A 165 -33.87 6.20 -1.39
N ARG A 166 -33.47 7.29 -2.06
CA ARG A 166 -32.05 7.62 -2.31
C ARG A 166 -31.21 7.68 -1.05
N LEU A 167 -31.68 8.35 0.00
CA LEU A 167 -30.92 8.47 1.26
C LEU A 167 -30.69 7.10 1.92
N SER A 168 -31.68 6.23 1.89
CA SER A 168 -31.58 4.86 2.41
C SER A 168 -30.60 4.03 1.59
N PHE A 169 -30.66 4.14 0.26
CA PHE A 169 -29.77 3.42 -0.64
C PHE A 169 -28.32 3.93 -0.60
N GLU A 170 -28.11 5.25 -0.50
CA GLU A 170 -26.78 5.83 -0.27
C GLU A 170 -26.15 5.27 1.01
N LYS A 171 -26.91 5.27 2.10
CA LYS A 171 -26.44 4.71 3.38
C LYS A 171 -26.13 3.21 3.23
N PHE A 172 -26.96 2.46 2.52
CA PHE A 172 -26.73 1.04 2.24
C PHE A 172 -25.40 0.81 1.48
N MET A 173 -25.13 1.60 0.45
CA MET A 173 -23.87 1.54 -0.30
C MET A 173 -22.66 1.89 0.57
N ARG A 174 -22.74 2.97 1.35
CA ARG A 174 -21.69 3.39 2.29
C ARG A 174 -21.43 2.32 3.35
N ASP A 175 -22.48 1.76 3.96
CA ASP A 175 -22.38 0.67 4.93
C ASP A 175 -21.75 -0.59 4.33
N ALA A 176 -22.05 -0.91 3.07
CA ALA A 176 -21.45 -2.06 2.38
C ALA A 176 -19.95 -1.87 2.13
N ILE A 177 -19.53 -0.67 1.71
CA ILE A 177 -18.11 -0.28 1.56
C ILE A 177 -17.42 -0.35 2.92
N SER A 178 -18.00 0.27 3.95
CA SER A 178 -17.43 0.28 5.29
C SER A 178 -17.29 -1.12 5.88
N TYR A 179 -18.24 -2.02 5.62
CA TYR A 179 -18.15 -3.41 6.04
C TYR A 179 -17.00 -4.16 5.35
N ALA A 180 -16.82 -3.97 4.03
CA ALA A 180 -15.72 -4.56 3.29
C ALA A 180 -14.35 -4.06 3.81
N VAL A 181 -14.20 -2.74 3.94
CA VAL A 181 -12.98 -2.10 4.47
C VAL A 181 -12.67 -2.55 5.90
N ALA A 182 -13.67 -2.53 6.79
CA ALA A 182 -13.49 -2.96 8.18
C ALA A 182 -13.04 -4.43 8.27
N ASN A 183 -13.56 -5.31 7.39
CA ASN A 183 -13.14 -6.70 7.36
C ASN A 183 -11.66 -6.85 6.98
N ARG A 184 -11.16 -6.05 6.02
CA ARG A 184 -9.72 -5.99 5.69
C ARG A 184 -8.88 -5.52 6.87
N PHE A 185 -9.41 -4.59 7.65
CA PHE A 185 -8.76 -4.08 8.86
C PHE A 185 -8.94 -5.01 10.08
N ASN A 186 -9.64 -6.13 9.91
CA ASN A 186 -9.96 -7.09 10.97
C ASN A 186 -10.73 -6.43 12.14
N THR A 187 -11.68 -5.54 11.81
CA THR A 187 -12.59 -4.84 12.73
C THR A 187 -14.04 -5.27 12.50
N VAL A 188 -14.83 -5.31 13.57
CA VAL A 188 -16.28 -5.52 13.47
C VAL A 188 -16.96 -4.19 13.13
N TYR A 189 -17.61 -4.15 11.96
CA TYR A 189 -18.44 -3.02 11.54
C TYR A 189 -19.92 -3.23 11.94
N PRO A 190 -20.58 -2.25 12.60
CA PRO A 190 -21.97 -2.34 13.01
C PRO A 190 -22.91 -2.09 11.81
N MET A 191 -23.08 -3.11 10.97
CA MET A 191 -23.99 -3.07 9.82
C MET A 191 -25.44 -2.80 10.26
N ASP A 192 -26.09 -1.83 9.63
CA ASP A 192 -27.52 -1.58 9.77
C ASP A 192 -28.31 -2.65 9.03
N MET A 193 -28.67 -3.71 9.77
CA MET A 193 -29.34 -4.88 9.21
C MET A 193 -30.74 -4.59 8.66
N GLU A 194 -31.43 -3.57 9.18
CA GLU A 194 -32.75 -3.18 8.68
C GLU A 194 -32.61 -2.50 7.31
N ASN A 195 -31.70 -1.52 7.22
CA ASN A 195 -31.43 -0.83 5.96
C ASN A 195 -30.86 -1.79 4.89
N LEU A 196 -29.98 -2.72 5.30
CA LEU A 196 -29.46 -3.80 4.45
C LEU A 196 -30.61 -4.62 3.88
N LYS A 197 -31.47 -5.18 4.73
CA LYS A 197 -32.57 -6.04 4.29
C LYS A 197 -33.53 -5.35 3.34
N ASN A 198 -33.89 -4.11 3.64
CA ASN A 198 -34.83 -3.33 2.84
C ASN A 198 -34.29 -3.07 1.43
N ASN A 199 -33.03 -2.67 1.30
CA ASN A 199 -32.42 -2.38 -0.01
C ASN A 199 -32.02 -3.66 -0.75
N PHE A 200 -31.46 -4.65 -0.05
CA PHE A 200 -31.04 -5.93 -0.62
C PHE A 200 -32.17 -6.65 -1.35
N SER A 201 -33.38 -6.64 -0.79
CA SER A 201 -34.56 -7.26 -1.39
C SER A 201 -34.92 -6.74 -2.79
N ARG A 202 -34.39 -5.58 -3.18
CA ARG A 202 -34.65 -4.90 -4.47
C ARG A 202 -33.52 -5.12 -5.49
N ILE A 203 -32.43 -5.79 -5.09
CA ILE A 203 -31.26 -6.03 -5.93
C ILE A 203 -31.48 -7.28 -6.80
N ASN A 204 -31.19 -7.17 -8.09
CA ASN A 204 -31.08 -8.28 -9.03
C ASN A 204 -29.63 -8.43 -9.55
N THR A 205 -29.37 -9.42 -10.40
CA THR A 205 -28.02 -9.73 -10.90
C THR A 205 -27.40 -8.60 -11.73
N ILE A 206 -28.22 -7.75 -12.38
CA ILE A 206 -27.75 -6.60 -13.16
C ILE A 206 -27.33 -5.48 -12.20
N SER A 207 -28.20 -5.13 -11.26
CA SER A 207 -27.88 -4.09 -10.26
C SER A 207 -26.73 -4.50 -9.35
N LEU A 208 -26.62 -5.80 -9.02
CA LEU A 208 -25.51 -6.32 -8.22
C LEU A 208 -24.17 -6.09 -8.91
N GLU A 209 -24.11 -6.24 -10.24
CA GLU A 209 -22.88 -5.96 -11.01
C GLU A 209 -22.44 -4.50 -10.82
N GLN A 210 -23.37 -3.55 -11.01
CA GLN A 210 -23.07 -2.12 -10.88
C GLN A 210 -22.70 -1.73 -9.44
N ILE A 211 -23.48 -2.21 -8.47
CA ILE A 211 -23.23 -2.00 -7.04
C ILE A 211 -21.87 -2.58 -6.64
N GLY A 212 -21.58 -3.80 -7.07
CA GLY A 212 -20.35 -4.51 -6.75
C GLY A 212 -19.10 -3.83 -7.30
N LEU A 213 -19.16 -3.30 -8.53
CA LEU A 213 -18.08 -2.51 -9.11
C LEU A 213 -17.77 -1.26 -8.29
N VAL A 214 -18.80 -0.52 -7.88
CA VAL A 214 -18.65 0.69 -7.05
C VAL A 214 -18.07 0.35 -5.68
N ILE A 215 -18.62 -0.67 -5.00
CA ILE A 215 -18.12 -1.11 -3.69
C ILE A 215 -16.66 -1.58 -3.80
N SER A 216 -16.33 -2.37 -4.82
CA SER A 216 -14.96 -2.85 -5.04
C SER A 216 -13.99 -1.69 -5.23
N LYS A 217 -14.31 -0.75 -6.13
CA LYS A 217 -13.43 0.36 -6.45
C LYS A 217 -13.17 1.26 -5.24
N ILE A 218 -14.23 1.67 -4.54
CA ILE A 218 -14.09 2.55 -3.38
C ILE A 218 -13.38 1.83 -2.24
N SER A 219 -13.65 0.54 -2.03
CA SER A 219 -12.96 -0.25 -1.01
C SER A 219 -11.46 -0.35 -1.31
N GLU A 220 -11.09 -0.58 -2.57
CA GLU A 220 -9.69 -0.56 -3.03
C GLU A 220 -9.04 0.79 -2.73
N ASP A 221 -9.65 1.90 -3.15
CA ASP A 221 -9.09 3.25 -2.96
C ASP A 221 -8.85 3.59 -1.48
N ILE A 222 -9.81 3.26 -0.61
CA ILE A 222 -9.70 3.48 0.84
C ILE A 222 -8.60 2.60 1.44
N ILE A 223 -8.60 1.30 1.12
CA ILE A 223 -7.65 0.34 1.67
C ILE A 223 -6.23 0.69 1.22
N ASP A 224 -6.02 0.98 -0.06
CA ASP A 224 -4.70 1.28 -0.60
C ASP A 224 -4.15 2.61 -0.06
N SER A 225 -4.98 3.66 -0.03
CA SER A 225 -4.61 4.93 0.59
C SER A 225 -4.22 4.75 2.07
N THR A 226 -4.96 3.90 2.79
CA THR A 226 -4.66 3.56 4.19
C THR A 226 -3.35 2.77 4.31
N ILE A 227 -3.11 1.79 3.43
CA ILE A 227 -1.86 1.01 3.41
C ILE A 227 -0.67 1.93 3.16
N GLU A 228 -0.76 2.82 2.17
CA GLU A 228 0.30 3.77 1.84
C GLU A 228 0.61 4.69 3.02
N LYS A 229 -0.43 5.34 3.56
CA LYS A 229 -0.29 6.26 4.71
C LYS A 229 0.22 5.54 5.96
N SER A 230 -0.24 4.31 6.22
CA SER A 230 0.26 3.51 7.35
C SER A 230 1.75 3.19 7.21
N LYS A 231 2.23 2.86 6.00
CA LYS A 231 3.65 2.65 5.74
C LYS A 231 4.45 3.94 5.92
N GLU A 232 3.91 5.10 5.54
CA GLU A 232 4.54 6.41 5.81
C GLU A 232 4.70 6.67 7.31
N ILE A 233 3.65 6.39 8.09
CA ILE A 233 3.66 6.55 9.55
C ILE A 233 4.65 5.56 10.18
N ASP A 234 4.63 4.29 9.79
CA ASP A 234 5.54 3.26 10.28
C ASP A 234 7.00 3.64 9.99
N ARG A 235 7.29 4.13 8.77
CA ARG A 235 8.61 4.67 8.40
C ARG A 235 8.99 5.85 9.30
N SER A 236 8.09 6.81 9.48
CA SER A 236 8.33 8.02 10.29
C SER A 236 8.55 7.69 11.78
N ARG A 237 7.84 6.69 12.30
CA ARG A 237 7.99 6.19 13.66
C ARG A 237 9.34 5.49 13.85
N LEU A 238 9.72 4.59 12.94
CA LEU A 238 11.02 3.94 12.97
C LEU A 238 12.18 4.95 12.92
N LEU A 239 12.02 6.04 12.15
CA LEU A 239 13.00 7.14 12.12
C LEU A 239 13.09 7.89 13.45
N THR A 240 11.98 8.05 14.16
CA THR A 240 11.91 8.76 15.45
C THR A 240 12.42 7.90 16.62
N GLU A 241 12.09 6.60 16.63
CA GLU A 241 12.56 5.65 17.64
C GLU A 241 14.08 5.40 17.53
N ARG A 242 14.62 5.30 16.30
CA ARG A 242 16.07 5.23 16.08
C ARG A 242 16.80 6.50 16.54
N ALA A 243 16.21 7.67 16.31
CA ALA A 243 16.77 8.94 16.81
C ALA A 243 16.78 9.05 18.35
N GLY A 244 15.89 8.35 19.06
CA GLY A 244 15.90 8.25 20.53
C GLY A 244 16.81 7.15 21.09
N GLY A 245 17.04 6.08 20.33
CA GLY A 245 17.89 4.94 20.70
C GLY A 245 19.40 5.22 20.61
N ASP A 246 19.82 6.12 19.72
CA ASP A 246 21.24 6.48 19.53
C ASP A 246 21.82 7.32 20.70
N TYR A 247 21.01 7.70 21.70
CA TYR A 247 21.50 8.29 22.94
C TYR A 247 21.94 7.23 23.98
N ASN A 248 21.59 5.96 23.80
CA ASN A 248 21.87 4.88 24.74
C ASN A 248 22.17 3.55 24.03
N ARG A 249 23.26 3.46 23.25
CA ARG A 249 24.09 2.25 23.12
C ARG A 249 25.27 2.52 22.19
N ASP A 250 26.38 2.90 22.79
CA ASP A 250 27.66 2.37 22.36
C ASP A 250 27.70 0.85 22.68
N ILE A 251 28.42 0.10 21.84
CA ILE A 251 28.93 -1.28 22.02
C ILE A 251 27.92 -2.43 21.82
N GLU A 252 27.99 -3.13 20.68
CA GLU A 252 28.59 -4.48 20.54
C GLU A 252 28.45 -5.05 19.11
N ASN A 253 29.57 -5.53 18.57
CA ASN A 253 29.73 -6.23 17.29
C ASN A 253 29.06 -7.62 17.30
N THR A 254 28.56 -8.08 16.14
CA THR A 254 28.90 -9.44 15.67
C THR A 254 28.76 -9.58 14.16
N ASN A 255 29.82 -10.10 13.53
CA ASN A 255 29.86 -10.55 12.14
C ASN A 255 29.05 -11.83 11.96
N GLU A 256 28.44 -12.03 10.78
CA GLU A 256 28.40 -13.35 10.15
C GLU A 256 28.27 -13.24 8.61
N ASP A 257 29.09 -14.05 7.96
CA ASP A 257 29.43 -14.13 6.53
C ASP A 257 28.42 -15.02 5.77
N ARG A 258 28.10 -14.69 4.50
CA ARG A 258 27.94 -15.64 3.38
C ARG A 258 27.54 -14.98 2.04
N GLY A 259 28.53 -14.91 1.14
CA GLY A 259 28.45 -15.40 -0.25
C GLY A 259 27.42 -14.79 -1.22
N GLY A 260 27.82 -13.75 -1.95
CA GLY A 260 27.10 -13.25 -3.14
C GLY A 260 27.56 -13.93 -4.42
N GLN A 261 26.64 -14.61 -5.11
CA GLN A 261 26.78 -15.02 -6.51
C GLN A 261 26.32 -13.89 -7.44
N GLU A 262 27.11 -13.61 -8.47
CA GLU A 262 26.74 -12.78 -9.62
C GLU A 262 25.59 -13.42 -10.40
N VAL A 263 24.57 -12.64 -10.78
CA VAL A 263 23.52 -13.09 -11.71
C VAL A 263 23.31 -12.04 -12.80
N GLU A 264 23.45 -12.51 -14.04
CA GLU A 264 23.44 -11.75 -15.29
C GLU A 264 22.04 -11.28 -15.75
N MET A 265 22.09 -10.06 -16.30
CA MET A 265 21.18 -9.13 -16.97
C MET A 265 20.02 -9.60 -17.90
N ASP A 266 19.65 -10.88 -18.03
CA ASP A 266 18.63 -11.34 -19.02
C ASP A 266 17.16 -11.32 -18.49
N GLU A 267 16.93 -10.74 -17.31
CA GLU A 267 15.69 -10.93 -16.52
C GLU A 267 14.60 -9.86 -16.77
N PHE A 268 14.95 -8.73 -17.40
CA PHE A 268 14.02 -7.61 -17.65
C PHE A 268 13.19 -7.77 -18.94
N SER A 269 13.59 -8.68 -19.83
CA SER A 269 12.93 -8.88 -21.13
C SER A 269 11.55 -9.55 -21.04
N GLN A 270 11.15 -10.02 -19.85
CA GLN A 270 9.86 -10.68 -19.61
C GLN A 270 8.88 -9.85 -18.77
N MET A 271 9.23 -8.60 -18.42
CA MET A 271 8.38 -7.70 -17.63
C MET A 271 7.59 -6.76 -18.55
N GLU A 272 6.27 -6.65 -18.35
CA GLU A 272 5.38 -5.83 -19.20
C GLU A 272 5.07 -4.44 -18.61
N ALA A 273 5.30 -4.22 -17.30
CA ALA A 273 4.94 -2.98 -16.59
C ALA A 273 6.14 -2.26 -15.97
N THR A 274 6.21 -0.94 -16.19
CA THR A 274 7.27 -0.03 -15.71
C THR A 274 7.46 -0.06 -14.19
N GLU A 275 6.38 -0.17 -13.43
CA GLU A 275 6.39 -0.19 -11.96
C GLU A 275 7.08 -1.44 -11.39
N GLU A 276 6.88 -2.61 -12.01
CA GLU A 276 7.52 -3.86 -11.58
C GLU A 276 9.04 -3.82 -11.78
N ILE A 277 9.48 -3.21 -12.88
CA ILE A 277 10.90 -3.01 -13.18
C ILE A 277 11.50 -2.02 -12.17
N ALA A 278 10.80 -0.92 -11.86
CA ALA A 278 11.22 0.09 -10.89
C ALA A 278 11.43 -0.49 -9.48
N MET A 279 10.46 -1.28 -8.99
CA MET A 279 10.56 -1.95 -7.69
C MET A 279 11.73 -2.92 -7.63
N LYS A 280 12.03 -3.63 -8.73
CA LYS A 280 13.17 -4.56 -8.77
C LYS A 280 14.51 -3.84 -8.80
N ILE A 281 14.59 -2.70 -9.49
CA ILE A 281 15.75 -1.81 -9.47
C ILE A 281 15.98 -1.29 -8.04
N GLU A 282 14.92 -0.87 -7.35
CA GLU A 282 14.99 -0.41 -5.95
C GLU A 282 15.58 -1.48 -5.03
N GLU A 283 15.00 -2.69 -5.03
CA GLU A 283 15.45 -3.82 -4.22
C GLU A 283 16.93 -4.16 -4.44
N LYS A 284 17.35 -4.31 -5.71
CA LYS A 284 18.75 -4.65 -6.04
C LYS A 284 19.71 -3.53 -5.64
N THR A 285 19.31 -2.28 -5.81
CA THR A 285 20.17 -1.13 -5.48
C THR A 285 20.35 -0.98 -3.97
N LEU A 286 19.32 -1.25 -3.18
CA LEU A 286 19.42 -1.28 -1.71
C LEU A 286 20.35 -2.39 -1.22
N ASP A 287 20.23 -3.61 -1.77
CA ASP A 287 21.14 -4.72 -1.45
C ASP A 287 22.60 -4.40 -1.82
N MET A 288 22.83 -3.78 -2.97
CA MET A 288 24.17 -3.30 -3.35
C MET A 288 24.71 -2.23 -2.41
N MET A 289 23.85 -1.34 -1.91
CA MET A 289 24.22 -0.28 -0.97
C MET A 289 24.59 -0.84 0.40
N GLU A 290 23.81 -1.80 0.92
CA GLU A 290 24.10 -2.48 2.19
C GLU A 290 25.42 -3.25 2.14
N LYS A 291 25.80 -3.76 0.96
CA LYS A 291 27.07 -4.46 0.74
C LYS A 291 28.28 -3.53 0.60
N ASP A 292 28.09 -2.23 0.42
CA ASP A 292 29.17 -1.24 0.35
C ASP A 292 29.63 -0.84 1.76
N LEU A 293 30.52 -1.67 2.32
CA LEU A 293 30.98 -1.52 3.71
C LEU A 293 31.63 -0.16 4.00
N GLU A 294 32.39 0.42 3.06
CA GLU A 294 33.05 1.72 3.25
C GLU A 294 32.00 2.85 3.31
N PHE A 295 31.01 2.79 2.43
CA PHE A 295 29.90 3.74 2.45
C PHE A 295 29.05 3.60 3.71
N MET A 296 28.72 2.38 4.10
CA MET A 296 27.90 2.09 5.28
C MET A 296 28.65 2.38 6.59
N GLU A 297 29.97 2.25 6.64
CA GLU A 297 30.76 2.70 7.79
C GLU A 297 30.69 4.23 7.96
N LYS A 298 30.76 4.96 6.84
CA LYS A 298 30.67 6.42 6.82
C LYS A 298 29.25 6.94 7.06
N PHE A 299 28.26 6.24 6.53
CA PHE A 299 26.84 6.55 6.65
C PHE A 299 26.05 5.28 7.00
N PRO A 300 26.07 4.85 8.28
CA PRO A 300 25.35 3.64 8.70
C PRO A 300 23.85 3.68 8.43
N ASN A 301 23.31 4.89 8.23
CA ASN A 301 21.95 5.13 7.79
C ASN A 301 21.96 6.17 6.65
N PRO A 302 22.06 5.74 5.38
CA PRO A 302 22.18 6.63 4.24
C PRO A 302 20.82 7.20 3.80
N THR A 303 20.17 7.94 4.70
CA THR A 303 18.78 8.42 4.57
C THR A 303 18.49 9.15 3.24
N TYR A 304 19.36 10.03 2.77
CA TYR A 304 19.12 10.81 1.55
C TYR A 304 19.37 10.01 0.27
N ALA A 305 20.27 9.02 0.31
CA ALA A 305 20.42 8.05 -0.77
C ALA A 305 19.13 7.24 -0.94
N VAL A 306 18.58 6.73 0.15
CA VAL A 306 17.33 5.94 0.12
C VAL A 306 16.15 6.80 -0.35
N LEU A 307 16.00 8.02 0.20
CA LEU A 307 14.94 8.94 -0.23
C LEU A 307 15.03 9.28 -1.72
N ARG A 308 16.24 9.47 -2.26
CA ARG A 308 16.44 9.72 -3.68
C ARG A 308 16.05 8.52 -4.53
N LEU A 309 16.42 7.32 -4.11
CA LEU A 309 16.03 6.10 -4.82
C LEU A 309 14.51 5.95 -4.84
N SER A 310 13.84 6.07 -3.71
CA SER A 310 12.38 5.99 -3.64
C SER A 310 11.68 7.11 -4.42
N TYR A 311 12.26 8.31 -4.48
CA TYR A 311 11.74 9.40 -5.31
C TYR A 311 11.81 9.06 -6.81
N LEU A 312 12.92 8.47 -7.27
CA LEU A 312 13.08 8.03 -8.66
C LEU A 312 12.14 6.86 -9.03
N VAL A 313 11.82 6.01 -8.05
CA VAL A 313 10.96 4.81 -8.23
C VAL A 313 9.47 5.16 -8.18
N GLY A 314 9.06 6.02 -7.24
CA GLY A 314 7.65 6.35 -6.97
C GLY A 314 7.12 7.56 -7.71
N SER A 315 7.89 8.17 -8.61
CA SER A 315 7.44 9.32 -9.39
C SER A 315 6.58 8.86 -10.58
N GLU A 316 5.37 9.41 -10.72
CA GLU A 316 4.54 9.28 -11.94
C GLU A 316 5.16 9.98 -13.17
N ASP A 317 6.30 10.66 -13.00
CA ASP A 317 7.02 11.36 -14.06
C ASP A 317 7.88 10.40 -14.90
N MET A 318 7.56 10.33 -16.20
CA MET A 318 8.31 9.58 -17.20
C MET A 318 9.79 10.01 -17.31
N GLU A 319 10.16 11.23 -16.89
CA GLU A 319 11.54 11.70 -16.89
C GLU A 319 12.37 11.03 -15.77
N ASN A 320 11.80 10.88 -14.57
CA ASN A 320 12.46 10.18 -13.45
C ASN A 320 12.61 8.69 -13.72
N TRP A 321 11.60 8.07 -14.33
CA TRP A 321 11.68 6.68 -14.77
C TRP A 321 12.85 6.45 -15.74
N LYS A 322 12.97 7.28 -16.79
CA LYS A 322 14.08 7.17 -17.75
C LYS A 322 15.42 7.35 -17.07
N LYS A 323 15.55 8.34 -16.18
CA LYS A 323 16.77 8.60 -15.43
C LYS A 323 17.17 7.41 -14.55
N LEU A 324 16.20 6.80 -13.85
CA LEU A 324 16.42 5.59 -13.05
C LEU A 324 16.92 4.44 -13.92
N GLN A 325 16.25 4.19 -15.05
CA GLN A 325 16.59 3.14 -15.98
C GLN A 325 18.00 3.34 -16.58
N GLU A 326 18.30 4.53 -17.10
CA GLU A 326 19.61 4.88 -17.66
C GLU A 326 20.73 4.70 -16.64
N MET A 327 20.57 5.24 -15.42
CA MET A 327 21.58 5.10 -14.38
C MET A 327 21.79 3.65 -13.93
N TYR A 328 20.72 2.85 -13.95
CA TYR A 328 20.81 1.44 -13.61
C TYR A 328 21.51 0.63 -14.71
N GLU A 329 21.16 0.86 -15.99
CA GLU A 329 21.79 0.23 -17.16
C GLU A 329 23.29 0.57 -17.27
N GLU A 330 23.65 1.82 -17.01
CA GLU A 330 25.03 2.30 -17.00
C GLU A 330 25.81 1.91 -15.74
N LYS A 331 25.16 1.27 -14.75
CA LYS A 331 25.73 0.91 -13.44
C LYS A 331 26.26 2.12 -12.65
N THR A 332 25.66 3.29 -12.85
CA THR A 332 26.03 4.55 -12.17
C THR A 332 25.09 4.90 -11.01
N LEU A 333 23.94 4.23 -10.91
CA LEU A 333 22.89 4.52 -9.90
C LEU A 333 23.42 4.53 -8.46
N LEU A 334 24.13 3.49 -8.01
CA LEU A 334 24.64 3.43 -6.63
C LEU A 334 25.58 4.61 -6.32
N ASN A 335 26.48 4.94 -7.24
CA ASN A 335 27.40 6.07 -7.06
C ASN A 335 26.65 7.40 -6.99
N HIS A 336 25.63 7.60 -7.85
CA HIS A 336 24.77 8.78 -7.78
C HIS A 336 24.12 8.91 -6.38
N LEU A 337 23.55 7.83 -5.85
CA LEU A 337 22.92 7.85 -4.53
C LEU A 337 23.92 8.17 -3.40
N LYS A 338 25.15 7.63 -3.48
CA LYS A 338 26.24 7.93 -2.53
C LYS A 338 26.66 9.40 -2.58
N GLU A 339 26.70 9.99 -3.77
CA GLU A 339 26.97 11.42 -3.97
C GLU A 339 25.87 12.28 -3.35
N ILE A 340 24.59 11.96 -3.62
CA ILE A 340 23.44 12.65 -3.04
C ILE A 340 23.48 12.61 -1.51
N GLN A 341 23.76 11.44 -0.93
CA GLN A 341 23.93 11.31 0.53
C GLN A 341 25.01 12.25 1.06
N THR A 342 26.16 12.29 0.42
CA THR A 342 27.29 13.13 0.85
C THR A 342 26.95 14.61 0.72
N GLN A 343 26.39 15.03 -0.41
CA GLN A 343 26.03 16.41 -0.70
C GLN A 343 24.96 16.94 0.27
N ALA A 344 23.90 16.16 0.51
CA ALA A 344 22.83 16.52 1.44
C ALA A 344 23.34 16.68 2.88
N VAL A 345 24.17 15.74 3.36
CA VAL A 345 24.75 15.83 4.71
C VAL A 345 25.67 17.05 4.85
N ASP A 346 26.50 17.33 3.85
CA ASP A 346 27.40 18.48 3.88
C ASP A 346 26.64 19.81 3.77
N TYR A 347 25.56 19.85 2.98
CA TYR A 347 24.65 20.97 2.94
C TYR A 347 24.04 21.25 4.32
N ILE A 348 23.49 20.23 4.98
CA ILE A 348 22.86 20.36 6.30
C ILE A 348 23.87 20.90 7.32
N LYS A 349 25.09 20.37 7.33
CA LYS A 349 26.16 20.84 8.23
C LYS A 349 26.44 22.33 8.02
N ARG A 350 26.58 22.78 6.77
CA ARG A 350 26.85 24.19 6.45
C ARG A 350 25.68 25.08 6.79
N GLU A 351 24.47 24.69 6.41
CA GLU A 351 23.28 25.54 6.52
C GLU A 351 22.78 25.64 7.97
N LYS A 352 22.91 24.56 8.75
CA LYS A 352 22.69 24.58 10.20
C LYS A 352 23.50 25.71 10.86
N VAL A 353 24.81 25.79 10.57
CA VAL A 353 25.70 26.79 11.17
C VAL A 353 25.30 28.22 10.77
N LYS A 354 24.87 28.43 9.52
CA LYS A 354 24.40 29.75 9.08
C LYS A 354 23.10 30.13 9.77
N MET A 355 22.10 29.25 9.76
CA MET A 355 20.78 29.52 10.35
C MET A 355 20.86 29.73 11.87
N MET A 356 21.74 29.00 12.57
CA MET A 356 21.96 29.22 14.00
C MET A 356 22.45 30.65 14.28
N LYS A 357 23.34 31.18 13.44
CA LYS A 357 23.82 32.57 13.57
C LYS A 357 22.70 33.57 13.29
N THR A 358 21.92 33.35 12.22
CA THR A 358 20.82 34.23 11.82
C THR A 358 19.70 34.29 12.87
N GLN A 359 19.39 33.14 13.48
CA GLN A 359 18.32 33.00 14.48
C GLN A 359 18.80 33.29 15.91
N GLY A 360 20.09 33.62 16.11
CA GLY A 360 20.62 33.96 17.44
C GLY A 360 20.75 32.78 18.41
N LEU A 361 20.78 31.54 17.91
CA LEU A 361 20.99 30.35 18.74
C LEU A 361 22.44 30.30 19.22
N THR A 362 22.67 30.75 20.45
CA THR A 362 24.00 30.86 21.05
C THR A 362 24.19 29.88 22.20
N GLU A 363 25.45 29.59 22.55
CA GLU A 363 25.80 28.82 23.75
C GLU A 363 25.28 29.47 25.04
N LYS A 364 25.13 30.80 25.06
CA LYS A 364 24.55 31.53 26.18
C LYS A 364 23.07 31.15 26.35
N MET A 365 22.29 31.17 25.28
CA MET A 365 20.89 30.75 25.28
C MET A 365 20.73 29.29 25.69
N MET A 366 21.63 28.40 25.21
CA MET A 366 21.63 27.00 25.62
C MET A 366 21.81 26.80 27.14
N ARG A 367 22.54 27.69 27.82
CA ARG A 367 22.76 27.63 29.27
C ARG A 367 21.65 28.32 30.06
N GLU A 368 21.10 29.42 29.55
CA GLU A 368 20.11 30.25 30.25
C GLU A 368 18.68 29.74 30.05
N ASN A 369 18.35 29.17 28.87
CA ASN A 369 17.02 28.64 28.58
C ASN A 369 17.10 27.37 27.67
N PRO A 370 17.52 26.22 28.23
CA PRO A 370 17.83 25.02 27.46
C PRO A 370 16.63 24.41 26.72
N GLU A 371 15.42 24.46 27.30
CA GLU A 371 14.21 23.93 26.66
C GLU A 371 13.82 24.74 25.41
N GLU A 372 13.88 26.07 25.51
CA GLU A 372 13.62 26.96 24.39
C GLU A 372 14.68 26.80 23.29
N TYR A 373 15.95 26.71 23.67
CA TYR A 373 17.04 26.43 22.74
C TYR A 373 16.84 25.10 21.99
N GLN A 374 16.45 24.04 22.71
CA GLN A 374 16.21 22.73 22.11
C GLN A 374 15.01 22.75 21.15
N GLY A 375 13.90 23.42 21.52
CA GLY A 375 12.75 23.60 20.65
C GLY A 375 13.09 24.34 19.36
N GLN A 376 13.82 25.46 19.47
CA GLN A 376 14.25 26.23 18.30
C GLN A 376 15.26 25.46 17.44
N MET A 377 16.19 24.72 18.05
CA MET A 377 17.14 23.87 17.33
C MET A 377 16.44 22.74 16.56
N ASN A 378 15.43 22.11 17.15
CA ASN A 378 14.65 21.06 16.48
C ASN A 378 13.89 21.61 15.27
N ASN A 379 13.28 22.79 15.40
CA ASN A 379 12.59 23.48 14.30
C ASN A 379 13.56 23.87 13.18
N LEU A 380 14.74 24.39 13.54
CA LEU A 380 15.80 24.72 12.60
C LEU A 380 16.27 23.47 11.85
N MET A 381 16.59 22.39 12.57
CA MET A 381 17.03 21.14 11.96
C MET A 381 15.98 20.53 11.03
N THR A 382 14.70 20.60 11.40
CA THR A 382 13.59 20.17 10.55
C THR A 382 13.54 20.98 9.25
N THR A 383 13.70 22.31 9.36
CA THR A 383 13.71 23.21 8.20
C THR A 383 14.89 22.90 7.27
N VAL A 384 16.10 22.78 7.81
CA VAL A 384 17.31 22.49 7.02
C VAL A 384 17.23 21.14 6.32
N LYS A 385 16.68 20.11 6.99
CA LYS A 385 16.46 18.79 6.36
C LYS A 385 15.46 18.87 5.21
N LYS A 386 14.36 19.61 5.35
CA LYS A 386 13.40 19.84 4.26
C LYS A 386 14.04 20.54 3.06
N MET A 387 14.90 21.53 3.31
CA MET A 387 15.66 22.21 2.25
C MET A 387 16.60 21.23 1.52
N ALA A 388 17.30 20.37 2.26
CA ALA A 388 18.19 19.37 1.67
C ALA A 388 17.44 18.33 0.82
N ILE A 389 16.24 17.90 1.24
CA ILE A 389 15.39 17.00 0.44
C ILE A 389 15.01 17.69 -0.87
N LYS A 390 14.49 18.92 -0.80
CA LYS A 390 14.09 19.66 -1.99
C LYS A 390 15.25 19.91 -2.97
N GLU A 391 16.45 20.16 -2.45
CA GLU A 391 17.63 20.52 -3.26
C GLU A 391 18.35 19.31 -3.86
N TYR A 392 18.36 18.15 -3.18
CA TYR A 392 19.17 17.00 -3.60
C TYR A 392 18.37 15.71 -3.84
N VAL A 393 17.21 15.55 -3.21
CA VAL A 393 16.36 14.36 -3.38
C VAL A 393 15.34 14.56 -4.51
N GLU A 394 14.75 15.75 -4.59
CA GLU A 394 13.67 16.08 -5.56
C GLU A 394 14.17 16.78 -6.84
N ALA A 395 15.47 17.06 -6.94
CA ALA A 395 16.09 17.73 -8.09
C ALA A 395 16.45 16.77 -9.23
#